data_AF-A0A183DIG5-F1
#
_entry.id   AF-A0A183DIG5-F1
#
_cell.length_a   1.000
_cell.length_b   1.000
_cell.length_c   1.000
_cell.angle_alpha   90.00
_cell.angle_beta   90.00
_cell.angle_gamma   90.00
#
_symmetry.space_group_name_H-M   'P 1'
#
loop_
_entity.id
_entity.type
_entity.pdbx_description
1 polymer ?
#
loop_
_entity_poly.entity_id
_entity_poly.type
_entity_poly.pdbx_seq_one_letter_code
_entity_poly.pdbx_strand_id
1 'polypeptide(L)'
;LIDPRTFEYSKAMITKSTFDWNLQFIWKYFPWEYWDIPENNVKPFQSAVMSGGLLAISRKYFHDMGEYDTGMEIWGAENIEMSIRVR
;
A
#
# COMPACT_ATOMS: atom_id res chain seq x y z
N LEU A 1 -1.78 10.21 10.67
CA LEU A 1 -1.35 11.33 9.84
C LEU A 1 -0.52 12.25 10.71
N ILE A 2 0.60 12.75 10.21
CA ILE A 2 1.49 13.66 10.96
C ILE A 2 1.36 15.02 10.29
N ASP A 3 0.96 16.06 11.03
CA ASP A 3 0.91 17.42 10.50
C ASP A 3 2.34 17.93 10.25
N PRO A 4 2.68 18.42 9.05
CA PRO A 4 4.05 18.80 8.71
C PRO A 4 4.56 20.07 9.40
N ARG A 5 3.68 20.85 10.04
CA ARG A 5 4.03 22.11 10.72
C ARG A 5 4.04 21.93 12.24
N THR A 6 3.03 21.27 12.80
CA THR A 6 2.90 21.08 14.25
C THR A 6 3.52 19.77 14.73
N PHE A 7 3.80 18.82 13.83
CA PHE A 7 4.23 17.46 14.13
C PHE A 7 3.22 16.65 14.96
N GLU A 8 1.98 17.14 15.09
CA GLU A 8 0.93 16.42 15.80
C GLU A 8 0.53 15.16 15.05
N TYR A 9 0.34 14.08 15.80
CA TYR A 9 -0.11 12.80 15.27
C TYR A 9 -1.63 12.65 15.41
N SER A 10 -2.29 12.22 14.34
CA SER A 10 -3.68 11.77 14.34
C SER A 10 -3.80 10.35 13.80
N LYS A 11 -4.79 9.58 14.28
CA LYS A 11 -5.03 8.22 13.77
C LYS A 11 -5.60 8.28 12.35
N ALA A 12 -5.05 7.49 11.43
CA ALA A 12 -5.62 7.32 10.09
C ALA A 12 -6.72 6.24 10.09
N MET A 13 -7.72 6.39 9.22
CA MET A 13 -8.70 5.32 8.97
C MET A 13 -8.05 4.18 8.17
N ILE A 14 -8.47 2.94 8.44
CA ILE A 14 -7.96 1.77 7.72
C ILE A 14 -8.56 1.77 6.30
N THR A 15 -7.69 1.62 5.31
CA THR A 15 -8.03 1.65 3.88
C THR A 15 -7.30 0.53 3.14
N LYS A 16 -7.91 0.05 2.05
CA LYS A 16 -7.23 -0.71 1.02
C LYS A 16 -6.70 0.25 -0.03
N SER A 17 -5.67 -0.16 -0.74
CA SER A 17 -5.16 0.61 -1.87
C SER A 17 -5.46 -0.09 -3.19
N THR A 18 -5.75 0.73 -4.20
CA THR A 18 -6.00 0.34 -5.58
C THR A 18 -5.38 1.38 -6.50
N PHE A 19 -5.56 1.24 -7.80
CA PHE A 19 -5.22 2.25 -8.79
C PHE A 19 -6.33 2.37 -9.82
N ASP A 20 -6.36 3.48 -10.57
CA ASP A 20 -7.24 3.66 -11.72
C ASP A 20 -6.55 3.27 -13.04
N TRP A 21 -7.28 3.40 -14.15
CA TRP A 21 -6.75 3.10 -15.49
C TRP A 21 -5.66 4.07 -15.97
N ASN A 22 -5.44 5.19 -15.28
CA ASN A 22 -4.32 6.10 -15.51
C ASN A 22 -3.10 5.74 -14.63
N LEU A 23 -3.14 4.58 -13.97
CA LEU A 23 -2.12 4.13 -13.02
C LEU A 23 -1.92 5.13 -11.86
N GLN A 24 -2.98 5.82 -11.45
CA GLN A 24 -2.95 6.67 -10.26
C GLN A 24 -3.35 5.87 -9.03
N PHE A 25 -2.56 5.98 -7.97
CA PHE A 25 -2.83 5.33 -6.69
C PHE A 25 -4.07 5.92 -6.00
N ILE A 26 -4.93 5.06 -5.44
CA ILE A 26 -6.18 5.43 -4.78
C ILE A 26 -6.33 4.69 -3.44
N TRP A 27 -6.73 5.43 -2.40
CA TRP A 27 -7.19 4.87 -1.13
C TRP A 27 -8.70 4.56 -1.20
N LYS A 28 -9.07 3.33 -0.84
CA LYS A 28 -10.46 2.87 -0.78
C LYS A 28 -10.83 2.45 0.64
N TYR A 29 -11.86 3.09 1.19
CA TYR A 29 -12.40 2.75 2.50
C TYR A 29 -13.15 1.42 2.47
N PHE A 30 -13.15 0.75 3.62
CA PHE A 30 -14.03 -0.37 3.85
C PHE A 30 -15.44 0.13 4.18
N PRO A 31 -16.48 -0.61 3.78
CA PRO A 31 -17.82 -0.42 4.35
C PRO A 31 -17.76 -0.66 5.87
N TRP A 32 -18.58 0.05 6.66
CA TRP A 32 -18.53 -0.04 8.12
C TRP A 32 -18.82 -1.45 8.63
N GLU A 33 -19.70 -2.16 7.92
CA GLU A 33 -20.13 -3.53 8.17
C GLU A 33 -18.96 -4.53 8.10
N TYR A 34 -17.85 -4.17 7.43
CA TYR A 34 -16.64 -4.98 7.44
C TYR A 34 -16.07 -5.11 8.86
N TRP A 35 -16.22 -4.10 9.72
CA TRP A 35 -15.64 -4.08 11.06
C TRP A 35 -16.53 -4.74 12.11
N ASP A 36 -17.78 -5.07 11.77
CA ASP A 36 -18.73 -5.78 12.65
C ASP A 36 -18.25 -7.20 12.97
N ILE A 37 -17.42 -7.78 12.10
CA ILE A 37 -16.75 -9.05 12.32
C ILE A 37 -15.48 -8.79 13.15
N PRO A 38 -15.40 -9.22 14.43
CA PRO A 38 -14.30 -8.86 15.33
C PRO A 38 -12.91 -9.22 14.77
N GLU A 39 -12.78 -10.35 14.08
CA GLU A 39 -11.53 -10.84 13.50
C GLU A 39 -10.97 -9.88 12.43
N ASN A 40 -11.83 -9.13 11.74
CA ASN A 40 -11.42 -8.17 10.72
C ASN A 40 -10.64 -6.98 11.29
N ASN A 41 -10.79 -6.71 12.60
CA ASN A 41 -10.11 -5.61 13.28
C ASN A 41 -8.62 -5.88 13.54
N VAL A 42 -8.18 -7.14 13.42
CA VAL A 42 -6.80 -7.55 13.76
C VAL A 42 -6.10 -8.33 12.66
N LYS A 43 -6.84 -9.04 11.80
CA LYS A 43 -6.23 -9.85 10.75
C LYS A 43 -5.74 -8.99 9.58
N PRO A 44 -4.66 -9.42 8.89
CA PRO A 44 -4.24 -8.77 7.66
C PRO A 44 -5.33 -8.90 6.58
N PHE A 45 -5.38 -7.94 5.66
CA PHE A 45 -6.27 -7.97 4.51
C PHE A 45 -5.50 -7.81 3.21
N GLN A 46 -6.04 -8.39 2.14
CA GLN A 46 -5.49 -8.26 0.79
C GLN A 46 -5.73 -6.84 0.26
N SER A 47 -4.68 -6.17 -0.19
CA SER A 47 -4.71 -4.88 -0.89
C SER A 47 -4.29 -5.09 -2.33
N ALA A 48 -4.86 -4.34 -3.27
CA ALA A 48 -4.52 -4.54 -4.68
C ALA A 48 -3.17 -3.92 -5.05
N VAL A 49 -2.83 -2.82 -4.38
CA VAL A 49 -1.57 -2.10 -4.51
C VAL A 49 -1.01 -1.77 -3.13
N MET A 50 0.30 -1.59 -3.03
CA MET A 50 0.96 -1.01 -1.86
C MET A 50 1.16 0.51 -2.03
N SER A 51 1.18 1.28 -0.94
CA SER A 51 1.42 2.74 -1.01
C SER A 51 2.86 3.11 -1.39
N GLY A 52 3.81 2.16 -1.38
CA GLY A 52 5.19 2.33 -1.80
C GLY A 52 6.14 2.73 -0.67
N GLY A 53 5.80 3.76 0.11
CA GLY A 53 6.73 4.35 1.08
C GLY A 53 7.06 3.49 2.31
N LEU A 54 6.20 2.52 2.65
CA LEU A 54 6.37 1.66 3.83
C LEU A 54 5.99 0.22 3.48
N LEU A 55 6.96 -0.69 3.55
CA LEU A 55 6.79 -2.11 3.26
C LEU A 55 7.73 -2.95 4.14
N ALA A 56 7.29 -4.14 4.51
CA ALA A 56 8.16 -5.20 5.01
C ALA A 56 8.15 -6.37 4.02
N ILE A 57 9.33 -6.76 3.54
CA ILE A 57 9.51 -7.84 2.57
C ILE A 57 10.76 -8.65 2.93
N SER A 58 10.72 -9.97 2.71
CA SER A 58 11.91 -10.81 2.86
C SER A 58 12.98 -10.36 1.85
N ARG A 59 14.21 -10.13 2.32
CA ARG A 59 15.33 -9.73 1.45
C ARG A 59 15.53 -10.72 0.31
N LYS A 60 15.54 -12.03 0.62
CA LYS A 60 15.70 -13.07 -0.40
C LYS A 60 14.58 -12.99 -1.44
N TYR A 61 13.33 -12.86 -0.98
CA TYR A 61 12.19 -12.75 -1.88
C TYR A 61 12.27 -11.50 -2.75
N PHE A 62 12.68 -10.36 -2.19
CA PHE A 62 12.88 -9.10 -2.93
C PHE A 62 13.89 -9.23 -4.07
N HIS A 63 15.01 -9.93 -3.85
CA HIS A 63 15.97 -10.23 -4.92
C HIS A 63 15.40 -11.23 -5.94
N ASP A 64 14.76 -12.31 -5.47
CA ASP A 64 14.24 -13.38 -6.33
C ASP A 64 13.13 -12.88 -7.28
N MET A 65 12.31 -11.90 -6.84
CA MET A 65 11.27 -11.28 -7.67
C MET A 65 11.81 -10.22 -8.67
N GLY A 66 13.13 -9.98 -8.69
CA GLY A 66 13.77 -9.03 -9.58
C GLY A 66 13.77 -7.58 -9.10
N GLU A 67 13.65 -7.35 -7.79
CA GLU A 67 13.78 -6.02 -7.15
C GLU A 67 12.87 -4.95 -7.79
N TYR A 68 13.24 -3.67 -7.69
CA TYR A 68 12.64 -2.61 -8.51
C TYR A 68 13.17 -2.68 -9.95
N ASP A 69 12.34 -2.30 -10.91
CA ASP A 69 12.79 -2.13 -12.30
C ASP A 69 13.80 -0.99 -12.41
N THR A 70 15.03 -1.32 -12.83
CA THR A 70 16.14 -0.35 -13.00
C THR A 70 15.92 0.63 -14.14
N GLY A 71 14.91 0.40 -15.00
CA GLY A 71 14.48 1.33 -16.05
C GLY A 71 13.58 2.46 -15.55
N MET A 72 13.09 2.40 -14.30
CA MET A 72 12.33 3.49 -13.71
C MET A 72 13.23 4.64 -13.29
N GLU A 73 12.83 5.86 -13.62
CA GLU A 73 13.59 7.07 -13.30
C GLU A 73 12.87 7.92 -12.26
N ILE A 74 13.65 8.46 -11.31
CA ILE A 74 13.23 9.42 -10.28
C ILE A 74 12.15 8.89 -9.34
N TRP A 75 10.89 8.89 -9.77
CA TRP A 75 9.74 8.52 -8.96
C TRP A 75 8.48 8.32 -9.81
N GLY A 76 7.66 7.34 -9.45
CA GLY A 76 6.32 7.17 -9.99
C GLY A 76 6.01 5.73 -10.38
N ALA A 77 4.85 5.25 -9.94
CA ALA A 77 4.28 3.95 -10.28
C ALA A 77 5.12 2.71 -9.89
N GLU A 78 6.26 2.86 -9.22
CA GLU A 78 7.10 1.76 -8.75
C GLU A 78 6.33 0.86 -7.77
N ASN A 79 5.46 1.48 -6.99
CA ASN A 79 4.59 0.80 -6.05
C ASN A 79 3.49 -0.01 -6.75
N ILE A 80 2.99 0.47 -7.90
CA ILE A 80 1.96 -0.20 -8.70
C ILE A 80 2.58 -1.36 -9.46
N GLU A 81 3.72 -1.15 -10.12
CA GLU A 81 4.44 -2.17 -10.87
C GLU A 81 4.76 -3.37 -9.98
N MET A 82 5.40 -3.12 -8.84
CA MET A 82 5.73 -4.18 -7.89
C MET A 82 4.48 -4.92 -7.42
N SER A 83 3.39 -4.19 -7.13
CA SER A 83 2.15 -4.79 -6.67
C SER A 83 1.48 -5.70 -7.71
N ILE A 84 1.63 -5.37 -9.00
CA ILE A 84 1.16 -6.21 -10.11
C ILE A 84 2.05 -7.45 -10.24
N ARG A 85 3.37 -7.30 -10.07
CA ARG A 85 4.35 -8.40 -10.21
C ARG A 85 4.21 -9.48 -9.14
N VAL A 86 4.02 -9.08 -7.88
CA VAL A 86 4.00 -10.01 -6.73
C VAL A 86 2.65 -10.69 -6.51
N ARG A 87 1.65 -10.41 -7.35
CA ARG A 87 0.27 -10.86 -7.16
C ARG A 87 0.04 -12.31 -7.60
#